data_AF-A0A317VV82-F1
#
_entry.id   AF-A0A317VV82-F1
#
_cell.length_a   1.000
_cell.length_b   1.000
_cell.length_c   1.000
_cell.angle_alpha   90.00
_cell.angle_beta   90.00
_cell.angle_gamma   90.00
#
_symmetry.space_group_name_H-M   'P 1'
#
loop_
_entity.id
_entity.type
_entity.pdbx_description
1 polymer ?
#
loop_
_entity_poly.entity_id
_entity_poly.type
_entity_poly.pdbx_seq_one_letter_code
_entity_poly.pdbx_strand_id
1 'polypeptide(L)'
;MLRTALPLSNLVEYTGLSGARYLPGKPAHGRPYNRERVQCATSGLEQFILKDISEREFDQFRENILPQLASTECPHLRLPCDSIIDDAGRRILVYRPATDDFLSLVKKKQLPEGKRARGRATKRILKAVLRGIAELHGRDVVHMDIRPDKIHFDCPPDSAPTIQSIQLANLESALYLPPGRRSFRGKFLGHPSWRSPEAILGAEINKPADMYSFGTLCIWAHISQDASIFAADTIPLHDGDDPWATHAVVRLQRQIGYFGDEKGMAGLIRYVGEERQGTCAFLRRLWVERSIDAGGLDWGKGDGGGRRGRSFGSW
;
A
#
# COMPACT_ATOMS: atom_id res chain seq x y z
N MET A 1 -12.32 -15.18 16.16
CA MET A 1 -13.58 -14.84 15.48
C MET A 1 -13.47 -13.39 15.02
N LEU A 2 -13.38 -13.17 13.70
CA LEU A 2 -13.48 -11.82 13.14
C LEU A 2 -14.92 -11.36 13.33
N ARG A 3 -15.18 -10.40 14.23
CA ARG A 3 -16.43 -9.64 14.18
C ARG A 3 -16.47 -9.00 12.79
N THR A 4 -17.42 -9.41 11.96
CA THR A 4 -17.87 -8.59 10.82
C THR A 4 -18.20 -7.23 11.41
N ALA A 5 -17.43 -6.20 11.04
CA ALA A 5 -17.64 -4.88 11.59
C ALA A 5 -18.97 -4.38 11.02
N LEU A 6 -19.97 -4.22 11.87
CA LEU A 6 -21.21 -3.60 11.47
C LEU A 6 -20.90 -2.18 11.01
N PRO A 7 -21.49 -1.72 9.88
CA PRO A 7 -21.27 -0.37 9.40
C PRO A 7 -21.64 0.65 10.49
N LEU A 8 -20.91 1.77 10.49
CA LEU A 8 -21.21 2.90 11.35
C LEU A 8 -22.69 3.31 11.18
N SER A 9 -23.37 3.53 12.30
CA SER A 9 -24.80 3.89 12.28
C SER A 9 -24.99 5.24 11.61
N ASN A 10 -25.93 5.34 10.66
CA ASN A 10 -26.32 6.60 10.03
C ASN A 10 -27.20 7.48 10.94
N LEU A 11 -27.64 6.95 12.09
CA LEU A 11 -28.64 7.58 12.96
C LEU A 11 -28.02 8.12 14.26
N VAL A 12 -26.72 7.88 14.48
CA VAL A 12 -26.01 8.26 15.70
C VAL A 12 -25.04 9.36 15.35
N GLU A 13 -25.10 10.44 16.12
CA GLU A 13 -24.07 11.48 16.09
C GLU A 13 -22.86 11.01 16.88
N TYR A 14 -21.67 11.26 16.34
CA TYR A 14 -20.42 10.92 16.98
C TYR A 14 -19.75 12.16 17.55
N THR A 15 -19.29 12.11 18.80
CA THR A 15 -18.52 13.19 19.43
C THR A 15 -17.05 12.82 19.44
N GLY A 16 -16.22 13.64 18.81
CA GLY A 16 -14.77 13.45 18.80
C GLY A 16 -14.11 13.90 20.09
N LEU A 17 -12.87 13.46 20.29
CA LEU A 17 -12.05 13.82 21.45
C LEU A 17 -11.71 15.32 21.46
N SER A 18 -11.82 16.01 20.32
CA SER A 18 -11.75 17.48 20.24
C SER A 18 -13.00 18.19 20.77
N GLY A 19 -14.10 17.46 21.02
CA GLY A 19 -15.42 18.01 21.32
C GLY A 19 -16.27 18.32 20.09
N ALA A 20 -15.74 18.16 18.88
CA ALA A 20 -16.50 18.31 17.64
C ALA A 20 -17.56 17.21 17.48
N ARG A 21 -18.71 17.57 16.90
CA ARG A 21 -19.84 16.66 16.66
C ARG A 21 -19.93 16.35 15.18
N TYR A 22 -20.03 15.06 14.85
CA TYR A 22 -20.02 14.54 13.49
C TYR A 22 -21.32 13.80 13.21
N LEU A 23 -22.09 14.31 12.26
CA LEU A 23 -23.34 13.72 11.79
C LEU A 23 -23.07 12.91 10.53
N PRO A 24 -23.27 11.58 10.56
CA PRO A 24 -23.08 10.76 9.37
C PRO A 24 -24.04 11.14 8.25
N GLY A 25 -23.55 11.09 7.01
CA GLY A 25 -24.33 11.52 5.86
C GLY A 25 -23.83 10.94 4.56
N LYS A 26 -24.54 11.28 3.47
CA LYS A 26 -24.07 10.98 2.12
C LYS A 26 -22.89 11.88 1.75
N PRO A 27 -21.90 11.39 0.99
CA PRO A 27 -20.88 12.26 0.41
C PRO A 27 -21.55 13.37 -0.41
N ALA A 28 -21.09 14.62 -0.31
CA ALA A 28 -21.62 15.66 -1.20
C ALA A 28 -21.18 15.41 -2.64
N HIS A 29 -19.95 14.94 -2.86
CA HIS A 29 -19.37 14.69 -4.17
C HIS A 29 -18.78 13.27 -4.22
N GLY A 30 -18.99 12.58 -5.35
CA GLY A 30 -18.99 11.13 -5.44
C GLY A 30 -17.72 10.40 -5.00
N ARG A 31 -17.91 9.43 -4.10
CA ARG A 31 -17.50 8.02 -4.20
C ARG A 31 -18.33 7.19 -3.22
N PRO A 32 -18.83 6.00 -3.59
CA PRO A 32 -19.10 4.99 -2.59
C PRO A 32 -17.75 4.50 -2.06
N TYR A 33 -17.33 4.96 -0.88
CA TYR A 33 -16.27 4.28 -0.12
C TYR A 33 -16.74 2.83 0.09
N ASN A 34 -15.83 1.86 0.10
CA ASN A 34 -16.18 0.45 0.27
C ASN A 34 -16.73 0.16 1.70
N ARG A 35 -18.02 0.43 1.83
CA ARG A 35 -19.19 -0.12 2.54
C ARG A 35 -19.17 -0.80 3.91
N GLU A 36 -18.09 -0.91 4.66
CA GLU A 36 -18.22 -1.38 6.07
C GLU A 36 -17.57 -0.50 7.12
N ARG A 37 -16.46 0.20 6.81
CA ARG A 37 -15.69 0.91 7.84
C ARG A 37 -15.34 2.37 7.53
N VAL A 38 -15.78 2.91 6.39
CA VAL A 38 -15.54 4.31 6.03
C VAL A 38 -16.85 4.98 5.69
N GLN A 39 -17.11 6.14 6.29
CA GLN A 39 -18.37 6.87 6.16
C GLN A 39 -18.10 8.38 6.04
N CYS A 40 -18.94 9.09 5.29
CA CYS A 40 -18.91 10.55 5.29
C CYS A 40 -19.70 11.09 6.48
N ALA A 41 -19.25 12.21 7.01
CA ALA A 41 -19.95 12.95 8.05
C ALA A 41 -19.86 14.45 7.81
N THR A 42 -20.70 15.22 8.48
CA THR A 42 -20.64 16.68 8.52
C THR A 42 -20.47 17.18 9.94
N SER A 43 -19.72 18.27 10.09
CA SER A 43 -19.70 19.07 11.32
C SER A 43 -19.94 20.52 10.91
N GLY A 44 -21.12 21.06 11.25
CA GLY A 44 -21.59 22.33 10.68
C GLY A 44 -21.72 22.24 9.15
N LEU A 45 -21.01 23.12 8.43
CA LEU A 45 -20.99 23.17 6.96
C LEU A 45 -19.82 22.37 6.35
N GLU A 46 -18.88 21.89 7.15
CA GLU A 46 -17.71 21.15 6.66
C GLU A 46 -17.99 19.64 6.57
N GLN A 47 -17.33 18.99 5.61
CA GLN A 47 -17.39 17.54 5.42
C GLN A 47 -16.17 16.85 6.02
N PHE A 48 -16.38 15.61 6.46
CA PHE A 48 -15.38 14.76 7.10
C PHE A 48 -15.55 13.30 6.66
N ILE A 49 -14.50 12.52 6.87
CA ILE A 49 -14.46 11.08 6.65
C ILE A 49 -14.23 10.41 8.01
N LEU A 50 -15.17 9.58 8.43
CA LEU A 50 -15.07 8.70 9.58
C LEU A 50 -14.53 7.35 9.13
N LYS A 51 -13.42 6.90 9.70
CA LYS A 51 -12.81 5.61 9.43
C LYS A 51 -12.77 4.78 10.70
N ASP A 52 -13.64 3.78 10.77
CA ASP A 52 -13.64 2.73 11.79
C ASP A 52 -12.43 1.81 11.58
N ILE A 53 -11.63 1.64 12.62
CA ILE A 53 -10.42 0.82 12.58
C ILE A 53 -10.41 -0.14 13.77
N SER A 54 -9.59 -1.19 13.70
CA SER A 54 -9.51 -2.12 14.82
C SER A 54 -8.93 -1.43 16.05
N GLU A 55 -9.37 -1.86 17.25
CA GLU A 55 -8.84 -1.36 18.52
C GLU A 55 -7.31 -1.43 18.56
N ARG A 56 -6.74 -2.57 18.13
CA ARG A 56 -5.30 -2.76 18.04
C ARG A 56 -4.60 -1.73 17.14
N GLU A 57 -5.14 -1.45 15.96
CA GLU A 57 -4.54 -0.47 15.03
C GLU A 57 -4.66 0.95 15.59
N PHE A 58 -5.80 1.28 16.20
CA PHE A 58 -6.02 2.59 16.80
C PHE A 58 -5.10 2.86 17.98
N ASP A 59 -5.00 1.92 18.91
CA ASP A 59 -4.16 2.04 20.09
C ASP A 59 -2.69 2.10 19.67
N GLN A 60 -2.26 1.20 18.75
CA GLN A 60 -0.91 1.24 18.18
C GLN A 60 -0.61 2.60 17.53
N PHE A 61 -1.54 3.15 16.74
CA PHE A 61 -1.36 4.44 16.09
C PHE A 61 -1.29 5.58 17.10
N ARG A 62 -2.25 5.69 18.02
CA ARG A 62 -2.33 6.80 18.97
C ARG A 62 -1.23 6.79 20.01
N GLU A 63 -0.85 5.62 20.51
CA GLU A 63 0.13 5.51 21.59
C GLU A 63 1.57 5.53 21.08
N ASN A 64 1.82 4.99 19.88
CA ASN A 64 3.20 4.79 19.41
C ASN A 64 3.57 5.60 18.18
N ILE A 65 2.62 5.92 17.29
CA ILE A 65 2.92 6.56 15.99
C ILE A 65 2.63 8.05 16.03
N LEU A 66 1.42 8.44 16.42
CA LEU A 66 0.98 9.82 16.49
C LEU A 66 1.90 10.71 17.35
N PRO A 67 2.41 10.26 18.52
CA PRO A 67 3.32 11.08 19.34
C PRO A 67 4.63 11.41 18.63
N GLN A 68 5.10 10.53 17.72
CA GLN A 68 6.31 10.78 16.93
C GLN A 68 6.08 11.89 15.88
N LEU A 69 4.84 12.05 15.42
CA LEU A 69 4.46 12.95 14.33
C LEU A 69 3.89 14.29 14.82
N ALA A 70 3.49 14.39 16.09
CA ALA A 70 2.81 15.56 16.64
C ALA A 70 3.67 16.83 16.78
N SER A 71 5.00 16.70 16.84
CA SER A 71 5.91 17.81 17.13
C SER A 71 6.37 18.59 15.89
N THR A 72 5.93 18.22 14.69
CA THR A 72 6.34 18.89 13.45
C THR A 72 5.22 18.84 12.42
N GLU A 73 5.09 19.91 11.63
CA GLU A 73 4.25 19.84 10.44
C GLU A 73 4.75 18.76 9.48
N CYS A 74 3.87 17.81 9.17
CA CYS A 74 4.14 16.74 8.21
C CYS A 74 3.25 16.93 6.97
N PRO A 75 3.56 17.90 6.08
CA PRO A 75 2.67 18.30 4.99
C PRO A 75 2.46 17.20 3.95
N HIS A 76 3.35 16.19 3.94
CA HIS A 76 3.30 15.05 3.02
C HIS A 76 2.67 13.80 3.65
N LEU A 77 2.16 13.90 4.87
CA LEU A 77 1.48 12.82 5.59
C LEU A 77 0.01 13.19 5.83
N ARG A 78 -0.90 12.23 5.65
CA ARG A 78 -2.32 12.43 5.93
C ARG A 78 -2.64 12.00 7.36
N LEU A 79 -2.64 12.96 8.26
CA LEU A 79 -3.00 12.76 9.66
C LEU A 79 -4.52 12.94 9.88
N PRO A 80 -5.12 12.20 10.83
CA PRO A 80 -6.48 12.47 11.26
C PRO A 80 -6.56 13.82 11.96
N CYS A 81 -7.67 14.54 11.77
CA CYS A 81 -7.94 15.80 12.45
C CYS A 81 -8.66 15.60 13.79
N ASP A 82 -9.25 14.43 14.01
CA ASP A 82 -9.87 14.06 15.29
C ASP A 82 -9.91 12.54 15.46
N SER A 83 -10.31 12.06 16.63
CA SER A 83 -10.56 10.66 16.93
C SER A 83 -11.84 10.54 17.74
N ILE A 84 -12.56 9.44 17.60
CA ILE A 84 -13.77 9.14 18.36
C ILE A 84 -13.61 7.77 19.00
N ILE A 85 -14.01 7.68 20.27
CA ILE A 85 -14.28 6.43 20.97
C ILE A 85 -15.75 6.50 21.35
N ASP A 86 -16.59 5.68 20.72
CA ASP A 86 -18.03 5.71 20.99
C ASP A 86 -18.42 4.81 22.16
N ASP A 87 -19.69 4.88 22.59
CA ASP A 87 -20.20 4.10 23.72
C ASP A 87 -20.14 2.58 23.49
N ALA A 88 -20.06 2.14 22.23
CA ALA A 88 -19.87 0.74 21.86
C ALA A 88 -18.38 0.32 21.83
N GLY A 89 -17.47 1.23 22.17
CA GLY A 89 -16.03 1.02 22.18
C GLY A 89 -15.39 1.05 20.78
N ARG A 90 -16.10 1.49 19.73
CA ARG A 90 -15.51 1.60 18.38
C ARG A 90 -14.44 2.67 18.35
N ARG A 91 -13.42 2.43 17.54
CA ARG A 91 -12.25 3.31 17.39
C ARG A 91 -12.27 3.92 16.01
N ILE A 92 -12.62 5.21 15.95
CA ILE A 92 -12.84 5.89 14.68
C ILE A 92 -11.83 7.03 14.55
N LEU A 93 -11.14 7.10 13.41
CA LEU A 93 -10.30 8.23 13.03
C LEU A 93 -11.08 9.16 12.10
N VAL A 94 -11.00 10.46 12.36
CA VAL A 94 -11.68 11.50 11.56
C VAL A 94 -10.67 12.18 10.67
N TYR A 95 -10.97 12.26 9.37
CA TYR A 95 -10.14 12.92 8.38
C TYR A 95 -10.93 14.02 7.68
N ARG A 96 -10.25 15.08 7.24
CA ARG A 96 -10.78 15.92 6.16
C ARG A 96 -10.97 15.06 4.91
N PRO A 97 -11.90 15.37 3.99
CA PRO A 97 -12.02 14.67 2.71
C PRO A 97 -10.81 14.95 1.82
N ALA A 98 -10.51 14.02 0.92
CA ALA A 98 -9.56 14.23 -0.18
C ALA A 98 -10.35 14.34 -1.49
N THR A 99 -9.82 15.06 -2.46
CA THR A 99 -10.45 15.14 -3.79
C THR A 99 -10.31 13.82 -4.55
N ASP A 100 -9.12 13.23 -4.59
CA ASP A 100 -8.90 11.92 -5.22
C ASP A 100 -7.62 11.22 -4.72
N ASP A 101 -7.39 10.01 -5.20
CA ASP A 101 -6.17 9.22 -4.96
C ASP A 101 -5.39 8.91 -6.26
N PHE A 102 -4.11 8.54 -6.15
CA PHE A 102 -3.24 8.39 -7.32
C PHE A 102 -3.64 7.25 -8.24
N LEU A 103 -4.11 6.13 -7.67
CA LEU A 103 -4.67 5.03 -8.45
C LEU A 103 -5.80 5.53 -9.35
N SER A 104 -6.64 6.37 -8.78
CA SER A 104 -7.85 6.83 -9.42
C SER A 104 -7.63 7.92 -10.45
N LEU A 105 -6.73 8.86 -10.20
CA LEU A 105 -6.31 9.83 -11.21
C LEU A 105 -5.80 9.13 -12.46
N VAL A 106 -5.03 8.04 -12.29
CA VAL A 106 -4.54 7.22 -13.41
C VAL A 106 -5.69 6.51 -14.11
N LYS A 107 -6.56 5.80 -13.37
CA LYS A 107 -7.70 5.06 -13.95
C LYS A 107 -8.69 5.97 -14.69
N LYS A 108 -8.96 7.16 -14.16
CA LYS A 108 -9.85 8.17 -14.77
C LYS A 108 -9.16 8.95 -15.90
N LYS A 109 -7.88 8.67 -16.20
CA LYS A 109 -7.06 9.38 -17.20
C LYS A 109 -7.00 10.90 -16.97
N GLN A 110 -6.97 11.31 -15.70
CA GLN A 110 -6.97 12.72 -15.28
C GLN A 110 -5.58 13.31 -15.07
N LEU A 111 -4.51 12.56 -15.38
CA LEU A 111 -3.16 13.12 -15.44
C LEU A 111 -3.00 14.04 -16.65
N PRO A 112 -2.16 15.10 -16.56
CA PRO A 112 -1.94 16.03 -17.68
C PRO A 112 -1.60 15.33 -18.99
N GLU A 113 -2.14 15.86 -20.09
CA GLU A 113 -1.89 15.37 -21.43
C GLU A 113 -0.45 15.63 -21.89
N GLY A 114 0.07 14.73 -22.75
CA GLY A 114 1.44 14.79 -23.26
C GLY A 114 2.47 14.15 -22.33
N LYS A 115 3.36 13.34 -22.92
CA LYS A 115 4.37 12.52 -22.20
C LYS A 115 5.22 13.33 -21.21
N ARG A 116 5.64 14.54 -21.60
CA ARG A 116 6.46 15.42 -20.75
C ARG A 116 5.69 15.99 -19.56
N ALA A 117 4.46 16.48 -19.77
CA ALA A 117 3.66 17.07 -18.69
C ALA A 117 3.21 16.00 -17.69
N ARG A 118 2.75 14.84 -18.19
CA ARG A 118 2.47 13.66 -17.37
C ARG A 118 3.68 13.25 -16.55
N GLY A 119 4.85 13.13 -17.18
CA GLY A 119 6.10 12.80 -16.49
C GLY A 119 6.47 13.78 -15.37
N ARG A 120 6.24 15.09 -15.56
CA ARG A 120 6.46 16.10 -14.50
C ARG A 120 5.46 15.94 -13.35
N ALA A 121 4.18 15.74 -13.65
CA ALA A 121 3.17 15.51 -12.63
C ALA A 121 3.46 14.26 -11.80
N THR A 122 3.76 13.13 -12.45
CA THR A 122 4.16 11.88 -11.79
C THR A 122 5.40 12.07 -10.91
N LYS A 123 6.45 12.76 -11.40
CA LYS A 123 7.65 13.06 -10.59
C LYS A 123 7.33 13.90 -9.36
N ARG A 124 6.43 14.89 -9.48
CA ARG A 124 5.99 15.71 -8.34
C ARG A 124 5.29 14.85 -7.28
N ILE A 125 4.43 13.93 -7.71
CA ILE A 125 3.73 12.98 -6.82
C ILE A 125 4.73 12.08 -6.11
N LEU A 126 5.60 11.40 -6.85
CA LEU A 126 6.60 10.48 -6.29
C LEU A 126 7.58 11.20 -5.34
N LYS A 127 7.96 12.44 -5.65
CA LYS A 127 8.80 13.26 -4.76
C LYS A 127 8.10 13.58 -3.43
N ALA A 128 6.80 13.89 -3.45
CA ALA A 128 6.05 14.11 -2.21
C ALA A 128 5.95 12.84 -1.37
N VAL A 129 5.73 11.68 -2.01
CA VAL A 129 5.73 10.38 -1.33
C VAL A 129 7.09 10.11 -0.68
N LEU A 130 8.21 10.33 -1.37
CA LEU A 130 9.54 10.18 -0.79
C LEU A 130 9.78 11.10 0.41
N ARG A 131 9.26 12.33 0.38
CA ARG A 131 9.35 13.24 1.53
C ARG A 131 8.56 12.72 2.72
N GLY A 132 7.35 12.23 2.51
CA GLY A 132 6.56 11.57 3.56
C GLY A 132 7.26 10.33 4.13
N ILE A 133 7.84 9.47 3.26
CA ILE A 133 8.64 8.32 3.70
C ILE A 133 9.85 8.78 4.54
N ALA A 134 10.58 9.81 4.09
CA ALA A 134 11.72 10.34 4.83
C ALA A 134 11.30 10.92 6.20
N GLU A 135 10.16 11.60 6.28
CA GLU A 135 9.60 12.11 7.53
C GLU A 135 9.27 10.98 8.52
N LEU A 136 8.67 9.89 8.05
CA LEU A 136 8.38 8.71 8.87
C LEU A 136 9.67 8.01 9.30
N HIS A 137 10.58 7.74 8.36
CA HIS A 137 11.83 7.03 8.59
C HIS A 137 12.76 7.81 9.53
N GLY A 138 12.77 9.13 9.46
CA GLY A 138 13.51 9.98 10.39
C GLY A 138 13.02 9.91 11.84
N ARG A 139 11.83 9.34 12.06
CA ARG A 139 11.17 9.17 13.37
C ARG A 139 10.97 7.71 13.73
N ASP A 140 11.71 6.83 13.06
CA ASP A 140 11.64 5.38 13.27
C ASP A 140 10.24 4.77 13.04
N VAL A 141 9.43 5.41 12.20
CA VAL A 141 8.16 4.88 11.73
C VAL A 141 8.32 4.29 10.33
N VAL A 142 7.79 3.09 10.10
CA VAL A 142 7.77 2.38 8.81
C VAL A 142 6.33 2.29 8.33
N HIS A 143 6.02 2.77 7.12
CA HIS A 143 4.65 2.92 6.62
C HIS A 143 3.95 1.58 6.33
N MET A 144 4.66 0.61 5.77
CA MET A 144 4.22 -0.76 5.48
C MET A 144 3.15 -0.94 4.39
N ASP A 145 2.46 0.11 3.93
CA ASP A 145 1.47 0.02 2.85
C ASP A 145 1.64 1.12 1.78
N ILE A 146 2.85 1.30 1.25
CA ILE A 146 3.11 2.27 0.16
C ILE A 146 2.51 1.75 -1.16
N ARG A 147 1.45 2.39 -1.64
CA ARG A 147 0.76 2.02 -2.89
C ARG A 147 -0.13 3.16 -3.43
N PRO A 148 -0.56 3.11 -4.71
CA PRO A 148 -1.24 4.23 -5.38
C PRO A 148 -2.54 4.73 -4.72
N ASP A 149 -3.37 3.86 -4.15
CA ASP A 149 -4.63 4.25 -3.47
C ASP A 149 -4.41 4.87 -2.08
N LYS A 150 -3.16 4.88 -1.58
CA LYS A 150 -2.78 5.56 -0.33
C LYS A 150 -2.16 6.94 -0.55
N ILE A 151 -2.10 7.42 -1.79
CA ILE A 151 -1.54 8.73 -2.12
C ILE A 151 -2.70 9.64 -2.50
N HIS A 152 -3.06 10.55 -1.59
CA HIS A 152 -4.26 11.39 -1.69
C HIS A 152 -3.89 12.81 -2.10
N PHE A 153 -4.84 13.48 -2.75
CA PHE A 153 -4.69 14.85 -3.22
C PHE A 153 -5.88 15.71 -2.84
N ASP A 154 -5.60 16.98 -2.56
CA ASP A 154 -6.60 18.02 -2.54
C ASP A 154 -6.44 18.89 -3.80
N CYS A 155 -7.52 18.98 -4.57
CA CYS A 155 -7.67 19.91 -5.69
C CYS A 155 -8.91 20.76 -5.42
N PRO A 156 -8.79 22.09 -5.37
CA PRO A 156 -9.95 22.97 -5.28
C PRO A 156 -10.91 22.75 -6.45
N PRO A 157 -12.23 22.88 -6.24
CA PRO A 157 -13.24 22.71 -7.28
C PRO A 157 -13.03 23.62 -8.50
N ASP A 158 -12.52 24.84 -8.29
CA ASP A 158 -12.55 25.92 -9.29
C ASP A 158 -11.17 26.35 -9.83
N SER A 159 -10.10 25.59 -9.52
CA SER A 159 -8.77 25.88 -10.06
C SER A 159 -8.36 24.84 -11.11
N ALA A 160 -7.78 25.30 -12.22
CA ALA A 160 -7.04 24.45 -13.16
C ALA A 160 -6.12 23.48 -12.38
N PRO A 161 -5.95 22.21 -12.83
CA PRO A 161 -5.56 21.07 -11.99
C PRO A 161 -4.16 21.24 -11.41
N THR A 162 -4.07 22.02 -10.35
CA THR A 162 -2.85 22.29 -9.63
C THR A 162 -2.99 21.52 -8.34
N ILE A 163 -2.39 20.33 -8.33
CA ILE A 163 -2.34 19.46 -7.15
C ILE A 163 -1.77 20.28 -5.98
N GLN A 164 -2.63 20.71 -5.04
CA GLN A 164 -2.21 21.63 -3.97
C GLN A 164 -1.45 20.89 -2.88
N SER A 165 -1.99 19.77 -2.43
CA SER A 165 -1.40 18.87 -1.45
C SER A 165 -1.24 17.47 -2.04
N ILE A 166 -0.17 16.77 -1.64
CA ILE A 166 0.04 15.35 -1.94
C ILE A 166 0.42 14.72 -0.62
N GLN A 167 -0.43 13.83 -0.12
CA GLN A 167 -0.30 13.24 1.21
C GLN A 167 -0.32 11.72 1.13
N LEU A 168 0.60 11.10 1.86
CA LEU A 168 0.64 9.67 2.09
C LEU A 168 -0.28 9.32 3.27
N ALA A 169 -1.27 8.47 3.02
CA ALA A 169 -2.33 8.11 3.95
C ALA A 169 -2.19 6.67 4.48
N ASN A 170 -3.06 6.30 5.42
CA ASN A 170 -3.11 4.96 6.04
C ASN A 170 -1.98 4.70 7.05
N LEU A 171 -1.67 5.71 7.85
CA LEU A 171 -0.60 5.68 8.86
C LEU A 171 -0.94 4.80 10.07
N GLU A 172 -2.20 4.46 10.29
CA GLU A 172 -2.63 3.56 11.36
C GLU A 172 -2.14 2.11 11.17
N SER A 173 -1.76 1.74 9.94
CA SER A 173 -1.14 0.45 9.64
C SER A 173 0.39 0.47 9.74
N ALA A 174 0.99 1.64 10.01
CA ALA A 174 2.43 1.80 10.11
C ALA A 174 2.98 1.17 11.40
N LEU A 175 4.30 1.03 11.48
CA LEU A 175 5.02 0.43 12.60
C LEU A 175 6.02 1.43 13.20
N TYR A 176 5.93 1.67 14.49
CA TYR A 176 6.98 2.37 15.24
C TYR A 176 8.06 1.38 15.68
N LEU A 177 9.32 1.70 15.38
CA LEU A 177 10.51 0.94 15.79
C LEU A 177 11.11 1.61 17.06
N PRO A 178 10.78 1.13 18.28
CA PRO A 178 11.29 1.74 19.49
C PRO A 178 12.81 1.58 19.61
N PRO A 179 13.49 2.42 20.43
CA PRO A 179 14.91 2.30 20.68
C PRO A 179 15.31 0.87 21.05
N GLY A 180 16.38 0.36 20.44
CA GLY A 180 16.86 -1.01 20.63
C GLY A 180 16.13 -2.07 19.80
N ARG A 181 14.98 -1.76 19.18
CA ARG A 181 14.28 -2.67 18.27
C ARG A 181 14.47 -2.24 16.82
N ARG A 182 15.20 -3.05 16.04
CA ARG A 182 15.53 -2.72 14.64
C ARG A 182 14.52 -3.22 13.62
N SER A 183 13.66 -4.17 14.00
CA SER A 183 12.72 -4.82 13.08
C SER A 183 11.53 -5.48 13.80
N PHE A 184 10.51 -5.85 13.00
CA PHE A 184 9.43 -6.74 13.42
C PHE A 184 9.40 -7.99 12.54
N ARG A 185 9.34 -9.17 13.15
CA ARG A 185 9.24 -10.46 12.45
C ARG A 185 7.80 -10.94 12.40
N GLY A 186 7.42 -11.68 11.36
CA GLY A 186 6.13 -12.37 11.26
C GLY A 186 4.90 -11.49 11.04
N LYS A 187 5.09 -10.22 10.67
CA LYS A 187 3.99 -9.28 10.40
C LYS A 187 3.68 -9.23 8.89
N PHE A 188 2.52 -9.73 8.49
CA PHE A 188 2.00 -9.66 7.11
C PHE A 188 1.19 -8.38 6.88
N LEU A 189 1.84 -7.22 6.93
CA LEU A 189 1.18 -5.91 6.78
C LEU A 189 1.16 -5.40 5.33
N GLY A 190 0.23 -4.48 5.06
CA GLY A 190 0.06 -3.85 3.76
C GLY A 190 -0.42 -4.81 2.67
N HIS A 191 -0.56 -4.30 1.46
CA HIS A 191 -1.10 -5.09 0.36
C HIS A 191 -0.05 -6.02 -0.29
N PRO A 192 -0.35 -7.32 -0.47
CA PRO A 192 0.62 -8.32 -0.94
C PRO A 192 1.35 -7.95 -2.23
N SER A 193 0.65 -7.37 -3.21
CA SER A 193 1.24 -7.00 -4.53
C SER A 193 2.22 -5.82 -4.48
N TRP A 194 2.44 -5.20 -3.31
CA TRP A 194 3.37 -4.09 -3.12
C TRP A 194 4.50 -4.42 -2.13
N ARG A 195 4.43 -5.58 -1.47
CA ARG A 195 5.37 -5.99 -0.42
C ARG A 195 6.76 -6.31 -0.97
N SER A 196 7.77 -6.09 -0.13
CA SER A 196 9.12 -6.60 -0.34
C SER A 196 9.21 -8.13 -0.16
N PRO A 197 10.26 -8.78 -0.69
CA PRO A 197 10.44 -10.23 -0.57
C PRO A 197 10.45 -10.67 0.90
N GLU A 198 11.16 -9.97 1.78
CA GLU A 198 11.20 -10.26 3.21
C GLU A 198 9.82 -10.12 3.88
N ALA A 199 8.97 -9.19 3.42
CA ALA A 199 7.59 -9.03 3.90
C ALA A 199 6.66 -10.15 3.42
N ILE A 200 6.87 -10.69 2.22
CA ILE A 200 6.12 -11.87 1.76
C ILE A 200 6.56 -13.13 2.55
N LEU A 201 7.85 -13.24 2.84
CA LEU A 201 8.42 -14.38 3.58
C LEU A 201 8.15 -14.32 5.10
N GLY A 202 7.59 -13.21 5.60
CA GLY A 202 7.39 -12.97 7.04
C GLY A 202 8.69 -12.86 7.83
N ALA A 203 9.80 -12.49 7.16
CA ALA A 203 11.08 -12.22 7.80
C ALA A 203 11.05 -10.88 8.55
N GLU A 204 12.20 -10.40 9.00
CA GLU A 204 12.30 -9.14 9.72
C GLU A 204 12.01 -7.94 8.83
N ILE A 205 11.10 -7.07 9.24
CA ILE A 205 10.73 -5.88 8.47
C ILE A 205 11.24 -4.60 9.12
N ASN A 206 11.81 -3.71 8.28
CA ASN A 206 12.26 -2.38 8.64
C ASN A 206 12.07 -1.39 7.46
N LYS A 207 12.68 -0.19 7.57
CA LYS A 207 12.62 0.93 6.62
C LYS A 207 12.81 0.53 5.13
N PRO A 208 13.81 -0.29 4.76
CA PRO A 208 13.94 -0.87 3.42
C PRO A 208 12.69 -1.45 2.76
N ALA A 209 11.74 -2.01 3.51
CA ALA A 209 10.50 -2.53 2.93
C ALA A 209 9.63 -1.43 2.30
N ASP A 210 9.62 -0.22 2.89
CA ASP A 210 8.96 0.94 2.27
C ASP A 210 9.68 1.38 1.01
N MET A 211 11.02 1.30 0.98
CA MET A 211 11.81 1.68 -0.19
C MET A 211 11.62 0.71 -1.35
N TYR A 212 11.49 -0.59 -1.06
CA TYR A 212 11.11 -1.58 -2.05
C TYR A 212 9.73 -1.26 -2.63
N SER A 213 8.73 -1.08 -1.76
CA SER A 213 7.36 -0.71 -2.16
C SER A 213 7.34 0.58 -2.99
N PHE A 214 8.12 1.60 -2.59
CA PHE A 214 8.28 2.84 -3.35
C PHE A 214 8.91 2.62 -4.73
N GLY A 215 9.90 1.73 -4.85
CA GLY A 215 10.47 1.34 -6.14
C GLY A 215 9.40 0.73 -7.06
N THR A 216 8.57 -0.16 -6.53
CA THR A 216 7.46 -0.76 -7.30
C THR A 216 6.42 0.28 -7.71
N LEU A 217 6.15 1.28 -6.86
CA LEU A 217 5.29 2.42 -7.15
C LEU A 217 5.85 3.27 -8.30
N CYS A 218 7.16 3.50 -8.35
CA CYS A 218 7.79 4.21 -9.45
C CYS A 218 7.60 3.46 -10.78
N ILE A 219 7.78 2.14 -10.78
CA ILE A 219 7.60 1.30 -11.98
C ILE A 219 6.15 1.34 -12.43
N TRP A 220 5.20 1.11 -11.52
CA TRP A 220 3.78 1.18 -11.82
C TRP A 220 3.38 2.54 -12.40
N ALA A 221 3.87 3.63 -11.81
CA ALA A 221 3.53 4.99 -12.21
C ALA A 221 4.07 5.39 -13.59
N HIS A 222 5.15 4.75 -14.06
CA HIS A 222 5.81 5.08 -15.32
C HIS A 222 5.57 4.07 -16.46
N ILE A 223 5.27 2.81 -16.13
CA ILE A 223 5.20 1.73 -17.11
C ILE A 223 3.79 1.14 -17.16
N SER A 224 3.36 0.48 -16.08
CA SER A 224 2.20 -0.41 -16.14
C SER A 224 0.88 0.33 -16.11
N GLN A 225 0.68 1.26 -15.16
CA GLN A 225 -0.54 2.05 -14.90
C GLN A 225 -1.90 1.29 -14.80
N ASP A 226 -1.94 0.00 -15.13
CA ASP A 226 -3.14 -0.85 -15.12
C ASP A 226 -3.19 -1.76 -13.89
N ALA A 227 -2.09 -2.44 -13.57
CA ALA A 227 -1.96 -3.35 -12.42
C ALA A 227 -0.55 -3.32 -11.82
N SER A 228 -0.41 -3.77 -10.57
CA SER A 228 0.93 -3.98 -9.98
C SER A 228 1.70 -4.99 -10.83
N ILE A 229 3.01 -4.78 -11.00
CA ILE A 229 3.91 -5.72 -11.67
C ILE A 229 3.96 -7.10 -10.99
N PHE A 230 3.50 -7.19 -9.74
CA PHE A 230 3.39 -8.42 -8.96
C PHE A 230 1.93 -8.86 -8.74
N ALA A 231 0.97 -8.38 -9.54
CA ALA A 231 -0.43 -8.82 -9.47
C ALA A 231 -0.54 -10.33 -9.77
N ALA A 232 -0.90 -11.12 -8.75
CA ALA A 232 -0.99 -12.58 -8.84
C ALA A 232 -2.45 -13.09 -8.91
N ASP A 233 -3.41 -12.19 -8.69
CA ASP A 233 -4.86 -12.40 -8.67
C ASP A 233 -5.46 -12.80 -10.03
N THR A 234 -4.67 -12.75 -11.10
CA THR A 234 -5.07 -13.22 -12.43
C THR A 234 -4.73 -14.69 -12.68
N ILE A 235 -4.15 -15.40 -11.70
CA ILE A 235 -3.75 -16.80 -11.84
C ILE A 235 -4.90 -17.69 -11.36
N PRO A 236 -5.41 -18.61 -12.21
CA PRO A 236 -6.41 -19.58 -11.79
C PRO A 236 -5.90 -20.45 -10.64
N LEU A 237 -6.71 -20.54 -9.58
CA LEU A 237 -6.45 -21.45 -8.46
C LEU A 237 -7.17 -22.77 -8.72
N HIS A 238 -6.52 -23.87 -8.36
CA HIS A 238 -7.09 -25.21 -8.45
C HIS A 238 -7.84 -25.54 -7.16
N ASP A 239 -8.75 -26.51 -7.22
CA ASP A 239 -9.49 -26.95 -6.04
C ASP A 239 -8.52 -27.49 -4.98
N GLY A 240 -8.55 -26.89 -3.79
CA GLY A 240 -7.67 -27.24 -2.68
C GLY A 240 -6.40 -26.38 -2.54
N ASP A 241 -6.15 -25.45 -3.47
CA ASP A 241 -5.07 -24.48 -3.31
C ASP A 241 -5.33 -23.54 -2.13
N ASP A 242 -4.28 -23.20 -1.38
CA ASP A 242 -4.30 -22.03 -0.50
C ASP A 242 -4.03 -20.78 -1.35
N PRO A 243 -5.03 -19.90 -1.58
CA PRO A 243 -4.87 -18.70 -2.39
C PRO A 243 -3.75 -17.79 -1.86
N TRP A 244 -3.52 -17.78 -0.55
CA TRP A 244 -2.50 -16.94 0.04
C TRP A 244 -1.10 -17.46 -0.28
N ALA A 245 -0.86 -18.75 -0.04
CA ALA A 245 0.42 -19.39 -0.29
C ALA A 245 0.75 -19.38 -1.80
N THR A 246 -0.19 -19.78 -2.66
CA THR A 246 0.01 -19.83 -4.11
C THR A 246 0.35 -18.45 -4.66
N HIS A 247 -0.43 -17.42 -4.32
CA HIS A 247 -0.13 -16.07 -4.77
C HIS A 247 1.17 -15.51 -4.15
N ALA A 248 1.58 -15.92 -2.94
CA ALA A 248 2.85 -15.52 -2.37
C ALA A 248 4.04 -16.08 -3.15
N VAL A 249 3.97 -17.36 -3.58
CA VAL A 249 4.99 -18.00 -4.41
C VAL A 249 5.16 -17.28 -5.74
N VAL A 250 4.05 -17.01 -6.44
CA VAL A 250 4.05 -16.28 -7.72
C VAL A 250 4.70 -14.91 -7.58
N ARG A 251 4.35 -14.17 -6.52
CA ARG A 251 4.92 -12.85 -6.27
C ARG A 251 6.44 -12.96 -6.07
N LEU A 252 6.90 -13.88 -5.22
CA LEU A 252 8.33 -14.10 -5.01
C LEU A 252 9.06 -14.48 -6.30
N GLN A 253 8.48 -15.37 -7.12
CA GLN A 253 9.03 -15.72 -8.43
C GLN A 253 9.21 -14.50 -9.33
N ARG A 254 8.20 -13.61 -9.43
CA ARG A 254 8.32 -12.38 -10.21
C ARG A 254 9.33 -11.40 -9.63
N GLN A 255 9.36 -11.24 -8.31
CA GLN A 255 10.32 -10.35 -7.64
C GLN A 255 11.76 -10.79 -7.90
N ILE A 256 12.03 -12.08 -7.73
CA ILE A 256 13.34 -12.70 -7.96
C ILE A 256 13.67 -12.68 -9.46
N GLY A 257 12.72 -13.01 -10.33
CA GLY A 257 12.93 -13.05 -11.77
C GLY A 257 13.17 -11.68 -12.40
N TYR A 258 12.50 -10.62 -11.93
CA TYR A 258 12.63 -9.28 -12.49
C TYR A 258 13.84 -8.52 -11.96
N PHE A 259 14.19 -8.70 -10.68
CA PHE A 259 15.17 -7.85 -10.00
C PHE A 259 16.30 -8.60 -9.29
N GLY A 260 16.21 -9.93 -9.19
CA GLY A 260 17.18 -10.72 -8.45
C GLY A 260 18.49 -10.90 -9.21
N ASP A 261 19.60 -10.70 -8.50
CA ASP A 261 20.94 -11.14 -8.89
C ASP A 261 21.48 -12.14 -7.84
N GLU A 262 22.60 -12.79 -8.13
CA GLU A 262 23.16 -13.82 -7.24
C GLU A 262 23.50 -13.25 -5.85
N LYS A 263 24.01 -12.03 -5.81
CA LYS A 263 24.36 -11.32 -4.58
C LYS A 263 23.12 -10.99 -3.74
N GLY A 264 22.07 -10.48 -4.38
CA GLY A 264 20.79 -10.14 -3.76
C GLY A 264 20.09 -11.38 -3.24
N MET A 265 20.15 -12.49 -3.98
CA MET A 265 19.62 -13.78 -3.55
C MET A 265 20.33 -14.30 -2.29
N ALA A 266 21.66 -14.33 -2.30
CA ALA A 266 22.47 -14.73 -1.14
C ALA A 266 22.20 -13.80 0.06
N GLY A 267 22.07 -12.50 -0.19
CA GLY A 267 21.69 -11.49 0.81
C GLY A 267 20.32 -11.76 1.43
N LEU A 268 19.30 -12.06 0.61
CA LEU A 268 17.95 -12.36 1.06
C LEU A 268 17.90 -13.65 1.89
N ILE A 269 18.58 -14.71 1.45
CA ILE A 269 18.67 -15.98 2.21
C ILE A 269 19.29 -15.73 3.59
N ARG A 270 20.40 -15.00 3.65
CA ARG A 270 21.03 -14.63 4.92
C ARG A 270 20.12 -13.78 5.80
N TYR A 271 19.36 -12.86 5.20
CA TYR A 271 18.46 -11.96 5.91
C TYR A 271 17.23 -12.68 6.49
N VAL A 272 16.70 -13.68 5.79
CA VAL A 272 15.59 -14.52 6.27
C VAL A 272 15.98 -15.35 7.50
N GLY A 273 17.27 -15.66 7.61
CA GLY A 273 17.86 -16.42 8.71
C GLY A 273 18.01 -17.90 8.36
N GLU A 274 19.22 -18.43 8.56
CA GLU A 274 19.56 -19.83 8.27
C GLU A 274 18.77 -20.82 9.15
N GLU A 275 18.23 -20.36 10.28
CA GLU A 275 17.33 -21.12 11.14
C GLU A 275 16.03 -21.51 10.42
N ARG A 276 15.64 -20.78 9.35
CA ARG A 276 14.49 -21.10 8.50
C ARG A 276 14.90 -21.94 7.30
N GLN A 277 15.50 -23.12 7.55
CA GLN A 277 16.06 -23.98 6.51
C GLN A 277 15.07 -24.29 5.37
N GLY A 278 13.79 -24.55 5.68
CA GLY A 278 12.76 -24.78 4.67
C GLY A 278 12.51 -23.57 3.76
N THR A 279 12.44 -22.37 4.32
CA THR A 279 12.29 -21.12 3.55
C THR A 279 13.55 -20.83 2.72
N CYS A 280 14.74 -21.07 3.26
CA CYS A 280 15.99 -20.91 2.54
C CYS A 280 16.13 -21.92 1.38
N ALA A 281 15.75 -23.17 1.59
CA ALA A 281 15.74 -24.20 0.56
C ALA A 281 14.75 -23.87 -0.57
N PHE A 282 13.55 -23.41 -0.21
CA PHE A 282 12.56 -22.91 -1.17
C PHE A 282 13.10 -21.74 -1.99
N LEU A 283 13.74 -20.76 -1.34
CA LEU A 283 14.36 -19.63 -2.01
C LEU A 283 15.47 -20.06 -3.00
N ARG A 284 16.36 -20.97 -2.59
CA ARG A 284 17.39 -21.52 -3.50
C ARG A 284 16.78 -22.23 -4.70
N ARG A 285 15.70 -23.00 -4.48
CA ARG A 285 14.97 -23.66 -5.57
C ARG A 285 14.37 -22.64 -6.53
N LEU A 286 13.65 -21.64 -6.02
CA LEU A 286 13.11 -20.54 -6.82
C LEU A 286 14.20 -19.83 -7.64
N TRP A 287 15.37 -19.60 -7.04
CA TRP A 287 16.50 -19.00 -7.73
C TRP A 287 16.94 -19.88 -8.90
N VAL A 288 17.19 -21.17 -8.69
CA VAL A 288 17.63 -22.08 -9.76
C VAL A 288 16.57 -22.18 -10.87
N GLU A 289 15.31 -22.30 -10.51
CA GLU A 289 14.18 -22.47 -11.44
C GLU A 289 13.80 -21.19 -12.18
N ARG A 290 14.29 -20.01 -11.76
CA ARG A 290 13.96 -18.71 -12.38
C ARG A 290 14.23 -18.64 -13.89
N SER A 291 15.11 -19.52 -14.39
CA SER A 291 15.57 -19.56 -15.78
C SER A 291 15.35 -20.91 -16.47
N ILE A 292 14.72 -21.89 -15.82
CA ILE A 292 14.47 -23.19 -16.46
C ILE A 292 13.36 -23.09 -17.54
N ASP A 293 12.62 -21.97 -17.57
CA ASP A 293 11.80 -21.52 -18.70
C ASP A 293 12.27 -20.17 -19.28
N ALA A 294 13.59 -19.99 -19.47
CA ALA A 294 14.11 -18.92 -20.34
C ALA A 294 13.99 -19.27 -21.84
N GLY A 295 12.99 -20.09 -22.21
CA GLY A 295 12.53 -20.30 -23.58
C GLY A 295 11.18 -19.64 -23.78
N GLY A 296 11.12 -18.31 -23.93
CA GLY A 296 9.85 -17.68 -24.29
C GLY A 296 9.69 -16.17 -24.15
N LEU A 297 10.63 -15.45 -23.53
CA LEU A 297 10.59 -13.98 -23.49
C LEU A 297 11.99 -13.41 -23.77
N ASP A 298 12.38 -13.53 -25.03
CA ASP A 298 13.45 -12.73 -25.62
C ASP A 298 12.95 -11.28 -25.75
N TRP A 299 13.51 -10.36 -24.95
CA TRP A 299 13.33 -8.93 -25.14
C TRP A 299 14.20 -8.45 -26.30
N GLY A 300 13.80 -8.84 -27.51
CA GLY A 300 14.16 -8.22 -28.77
C GLY A 300 15.66 -8.03 -29.03
N LYS A 301 16.30 -9.06 -29.57
CA LYS A 301 17.18 -8.84 -30.73
C LYS A 301 16.41 -9.24 -31.98
N GLY A 302 16.21 -8.28 -32.89
CA GLY A 302 15.62 -8.55 -34.20
C GLY A 302 16.44 -9.59 -34.95
N ASP A 303 15.79 -10.65 -35.44
CA ASP A 303 15.49 -10.82 -36.87
C ASP A 303 14.83 -12.18 -37.13
N GLY A 304 13.82 -12.17 -38.01
CA GLY A 304 13.56 -13.22 -38.99
C GLY A 304 13.10 -14.62 -38.53
N GLY A 305 11.79 -14.86 -38.63
CA GLY A 305 11.29 -16.08 -39.29
C GLY A 305 10.71 -17.22 -38.43
N GLY A 306 9.39 -17.36 -38.47
CA GLY A 306 8.73 -18.61 -38.86
C GLY A 306 8.59 -19.79 -37.88
N ARG A 307 7.33 -20.00 -37.47
CA ARG A 307 6.56 -21.27 -37.40
C ARG A 307 6.50 -22.12 -36.10
N ARG A 308 5.22 -22.41 -35.80
CA ARG A 308 4.56 -23.60 -35.21
C ARG A 308 4.46 -23.68 -33.68
N GLY A 309 3.22 -23.54 -33.22
CA GLY A 309 2.82 -23.81 -31.85
C GLY A 309 2.85 -25.29 -31.48
N ARG A 310 2.85 -25.52 -30.16
CA ARG A 310 2.37 -26.74 -29.53
C ARG A 310 1.57 -26.39 -28.28
N SER A 311 0.51 -27.14 -28.10
CA SER A 311 -0.43 -27.20 -26.99
C SER A 311 0.27 -27.44 -25.65
N PHE A 312 -0.15 -26.73 -24.63
CA PHE A 312 0.14 -27.07 -23.23
C PHE A 312 -0.64 -28.32 -22.83
N GLY A 313 0.10 -29.31 -22.35
CA GLY A 313 -0.43 -30.45 -21.60
C GLY A 313 -0.76 -30.03 -20.17
N SER A 314 -1.77 -30.73 -19.65
CA SER A 314 -2.37 -30.71 -18.32
C SER A 314 -1.43 -30.50 -17.13
N TRP A 315 -1.84 -29.62 -16.23
CA TRP A 315 -1.90 -29.89 -14.78
C TRP A 315 -3.37 -29.94 -14.39
#